data_AF-A0A535BK19-F1
#
_entry.id   AF-A0A535BK19-F1
#
_cell.length_a   1.000
_cell.length_b   1.000
_cell.length_c   1.000
_cell.angle_alpha   90.00
_cell.angle_beta   90.00
_cell.angle_gamma   90.00
#
_symmetry.space_group_name_H-M   'P 1'
#
loop_
_entity.id
_entity.type
_entity.pdbx_description
1 polymer ?
#
loop_
_entity_poly.entity_id
_entity_poly.type
_entity_poly.pdbx_seq_one_letter_code
_entity_poly.pdbx_strand_id
1 'polypeptide(L)'
;MKQTLTTFFATVLLVSAVGCSGGPMTTREKGAGIGALGGAAAGGLIGAAVGHPGAGAAIGGALGLGTGALVGDQMLGQEQRQSDQQRQIDANQAELDRQRRELERVKKQGEY
;
A
#
# COMPACT_ATOMS: atom_id res chain seq x y z
N MET A 1 -22.98 18.86 22.46
CA MET A 1 -23.94 18.21 21.54
C MET A 1 -23.80 18.68 20.09
N LYS A 2 -23.73 19.99 19.81
CA LYS A 2 -23.55 20.48 18.42
C LYS A 2 -22.20 20.08 17.81
N GLN A 3 -21.11 20.24 18.57
CA GLN A 3 -19.76 19.89 18.11
C GLN A 3 -19.56 18.38 17.89
N THR A 4 -20.09 17.54 18.77
CA THR A 4 -20.04 16.07 18.63
C THR A 4 -20.78 15.57 17.39
N LEU A 5 -21.87 16.24 17.02
CA LEU A 5 -22.63 15.91 15.80
C LEU A 5 -21.83 16.31 14.55
N THR A 6 -21.15 17.46 14.57
CA THR A 6 -20.30 17.94 13.47
C THR A 6 -19.07 17.06 13.25
N THR A 7 -18.39 16.62 14.32
CA THR A 7 -17.28 15.66 14.19
C THR A 7 -17.76 14.33 13.64
N PHE A 8 -18.90 13.81 14.11
CA PHE A 8 -19.46 12.56 13.60
C PHE A 8 -19.79 12.65 12.10
N PHE A 9 -20.43 13.73 11.67
CA PHE A 9 -20.73 13.99 10.26
C PHE A 9 -19.47 14.12 9.40
N ALA A 10 -18.45 14.83 9.88
CA ALA A 10 -17.18 14.97 9.18
C ALA A 10 -16.45 13.62 9.03
N THR A 11 -16.52 12.76 10.05
CA THR A 11 -15.90 11.43 10.02
C THR A 11 -16.61 10.50 9.03
N VAL A 12 -17.95 10.52 9.01
CA VAL A 12 -18.76 9.75 8.06
C VAL A 12 -18.53 10.19 6.61
N LEU A 13 -18.39 11.50 6.37
CA LEU A 13 -18.15 12.06 5.04
C LEU A 13 -16.74 11.75 4.51
N LEU A 14 -15.74 11.65 5.39
CA LEU A 14 -14.39 11.19 5.05
C LEU A 14 -14.37 9.70 4.68
N VAL A 15 -15.12 8.87 5.40
CA VAL A 15 -15.22 7.42 5.12
C VAL A 15 -15.93 7.16 3.79
N SER A 16 -16.99 7.91 3.47
CA SER A 16 -17.70 7.74 2.20
C SER A 16 -16.91 8.22 0.98
N ALA A 17 -16.02 9.22 1.14
CA ALA A 17 -15.13 9.67 0.07
C ALA A 17 -14.05 8.63 -0.30
N VAL A 18 -13.57 7.84 0.68
CA VAL A 18 -12.61 6.75 0.44
C VAL A 18 -13.28 5.52 -0.21
N GLY A 19 -14.58 5.32 0.02
CA GLY A 19 -15.33 4.18 -0.51
C GLY A 19 -15.87 4.32 -1.94
N CYS A 20 -15.80 5.50 -2.56
CA CYS A 20 -16.48 5.78 -3.83
C CYS A 20 -15.56 5.76 -5.08
N SER A 21 -14.26 5.56 -4.93
CA SER A 21 -13.29 5.53 -6.04
C SER A 21 -12.73 4.13 -6.30
N GLY A 22 -13.60 3.20 -6.71
CA GLY A 22 -13.26 1.82 -7.08
C GLY A 22 -12.54 1.66 -8.44
N GLY A 23 -11.52 2.47 -8.73
CA GLY A 23 -10.62 2.28 -9.87
C GLY A 23 -9.29 1.63 -9.43
N PRO A 24 -8.52 1.02 -10.34
CA PRO A 24 -7.19 0.47 -10.02
C PRO A 24 -6.24 1.62 -9.64
N MET A 25 -6.19 1.93 -8.35
CA MET A 25 -5.32 2.96 -7.78
C MET A 25 -3.85 2.61 -8.05
N THR A 26 -3.12 3.53 -8.66
CA THR A 26 -1.67 3.40 -8.87
C THR A 26 -0.96 3.32 -7.51
N THR A 27 0.20 2.65 -7.42
CA THR A 27 0.99 2.57 -6.16
C THR A 27 1.26 3.95 -5.55
N ARG A 28 1.31 4.99 -6.39
CA ARG A 28 1.42 6.40 -5.98
C ARG A 28 0.17 6.91 -5.26
N GLU A 29 -1.02 6.64 -5.79
CA GLU A 29 -2.29 7.02 -5.15
C GLU A 29 -2.53 6.21 -3.88
N LYS A 30 -2.12 4.94 -3.85
CA LYS A 30 -2.21 4.10 -2.66
C LYS A 30 -1.23 4.56 -1.58
N GLY A 31 0.01 4.89 -1.93
CA GLY A 31 1.05 5.37 -1.00
C GLY A 31 0.77 6.78 -0.48
N ALA A 32 0.41 7.70 -1.36
CA ALA A 32 0.00 9.05 -0.99
C ALA A 32 -1.32 9.03 -0.19
N GLY A 33 -2.30 8.23 -0.61
CA GLY A 33 -3.58 8.08 0.08
C GLY A 33 -3.44 7.49 1.48
N ILE A 34 -2.65 6.42 1.65
CA ILE A 34 -2.40 5.82 2.97
C ILE A 34 -1.57 6.76 3.85
N GLY A 35 -0.56 7.43 3.31
CA GLY A 35 0.24 8.42 4.04
C GLY A 35 -0.58 9.63 4.49
N ALA A 36 -1.43 10.16 3.60
CA ALA A 36 -2.35 11.26 3.88
C ALA A 36 -3.38 10.89 4.94
N LEU A 37 -4.07 9.77 4.75
CA LEU A 37 -5.14 9.33 5.63
C LEU A 37 -4.59 8.89 6.99
N GLY A 38 -3.48 8.15 7.01
CA GLY A 38 -2.80 7.73 8.24
C GLY A 38 -2.24 8.92 9.01
N GLY A 39 -1.58 9.86 8.31
CA GLY A 39 -1.04 11.09 8.89
C GLY A 39 -2.12 12.03 9.41
N ALA A 40 -3.22 12.21 8.66
CA ALA A 40 -4.35 13.02 9.07
C ALA A 40 -5.11 12.41 10.25
N ALA A 41 -5.25 11.08 10.29
CA ALA A 41 -5.87 10.38 11.41
C ALA A 41 -5.02 10.53 12.69
N ALA A 42 -3.72 10.23 12.62
CA ALA A 42 -2.81 10.37 13.75
C ALA A 42 -2.69 11.84 14.21
N GLY A 43 -2.52 12.76 13.26
CA GLY A 43 -2.47 14.19 13.53
C GLY A 43 -3.79 14.74 14.10
N GLY A 44 -4.93 14.23 13.66
CA GLY A 44 -6.25 14.60 14.18
C GLY A 44 -6.47 14.12 15.62
N LEU A 45 -6.00 12.92 15.96
CA LEU A 45 -6.03 12.39 17.33
C LEU A 45 -5.13 13.20 18.27
N ILE A 46 -3.89 13.48 17.85
CA ILE A 46 -2.96 14.30 18.63
C ILE A 46 -3.49 15.73 18.75
N GLY A 47 -4.00 16.30 17.65
CA GLY A 47 -4.64 17.61 17.62
C GLY A 47 -5.85 17.68 18.56
N ALA A 48 -6.65 16.61 18.64
CA ALA A 48 -7.77 16.54 19.57
C ALA A 48 -7.30 16.60 21.04
N ALA A 49 -6.15 15.99 21.37
CA ALA A 49 -5.58 16.03 22.71
C ALA A 49 -5.10 17.44 23.13
N VAL A 50 -4.68 18.27 22.18
CA VAL A 50 -4.32 19.69 22.40
C VAL A 50 -5.44 20.67 22.00
N GLY A 51 -6.67 20.20 21.84
CA GLY A 51 -7.86 21.02 21.60
C GLY A 51 -8.03 21.57 20.18
N HIS A 52 -7.17 21.16 19.24
CA HIS A 52 -7.16 21.60 17.84
C HIS A 52 -7.15 20.41 16.86
N PRO A 53 -8.21 19.59 16.81
CA PRO A 53 -8.28 18.38 15.98
C PRO A 53 -8.15 18.70 14.48
N GLY A 54 -8.76 19.80 14.02
CA GLY A 54 -8.69 20.19 12.60
C GLY A 54 -7.30 20.64 12.17
N ALA A 55 -6.60 21.40 13.01
CA ALA A 55 -5.22 21.81 12.73
C ALA A 55 -4.26 20.63 12.77
N GLY A 56 -4.41 19.73 13.75
CA GLY A 56 -3.62 18.51 13.84
C GLY A 56 -3.83 17.57 12.65
N ALA A 57 -5.07 17.40 12.19
CA ALA A 57 -5.36 16.60 11.00
C ALA A 57 -4.80 17.23 9.72
N ALA A 58 -4.88 18.55 9.58
CA ALA A 58 -4.32 19.25 8.42
C ALA A 58 -2.78 19.15 8.38
N ILE A 59 -2.11 19.35 9.51
CA ILE A 59 -0.65 19.25 9.60
C ILE A 59 -0.21 17.80 9.42
N GLY A 60 -0.84 16.85 10.10
CA GLY A 60 -0.53 15.43 9.97
C GLY A 60 -0.82 14.88 8.58
N GLY A 61 -1.89 15.35 7.93
CA GLY A 61 -2.24 15.00 6.56
C GLY A 61 -1.27 15.60 5.53
N ALA A 62 -0.87 16.87 5.70
CA ALA A 62 0.10 17.53 4.83
C ALA A 62 1.50 16.89 4.94
N LEU A 63 1.95 16.62 6.18
CA LEU A 63 3.20 15.91 6.41
C LEU A 63 3.14 14.47 5.89
N GLY A 64 2.05 13.76 6.18
CA GLY A 64 1.81 12.39 5.71
C GLY A 64 1.76 12.27 4.20
N LEU A 65 1.15 13.24 3.50
CA LEU A 65 1.20 13.35 2.04
C LEU A 65 2.61 13.61 1.54
N GLY A 66 3.34 14.57 2.13
CA GLY A 66 4.70 14.89 1.73
C GLY A 66 5.64 13.69 1.86
N THR A 67 5.59 13.01 3.01
CA THR A 67 6.38 11.79 3.23
C THR A 67 5.92 10.62 2.37
N GLY A 68 4.60 10.43 2.21
CA GLY A 68 4.05 9.34 1.40
C GLY A 68 4.35 9.49 -0.09
N ALA A 69 4.38 10.72 -0.61
CA ALA A 69 4.74 11.01 -1.99
C ALA A 69 6.23 10.76 -2.27
N LEU A 70 7.12 11.14 -1.35
CA LEU A 70 8.56 10.89 -1.45
C LEU A 70 8.90 9.40 -1.38
N VAL A 71 8.29 8.67 -0.45
CA VAL A 71 8.50 7.22 -0.28
C VAL A 71 7.88 6.44 -1.44
N GLY A 72 6.69 6.84 -1.90
CA GLY A 72 6.00 6.19 -3.03
C GLY A 72 6.79 6.23 -4.34
N ASP A 73 7.57 7.29 -4.58
CA ASP A 73 8.40 7.40 -5.79
C ASP A 73 9.55 6.38 -5.80
N GLN A 74 10.12 6.07 -4.63
CA GLN A 74 11.12 5.00 -4.51
C GLN A 74 10.50 3.60 -4.67
N MET A 75 9.29 3.40 -4.15
CA MET A 75 8.58 2.13 -4.27
C MET A 75 8.27 1.77 -5.72
N LEU A 76 7.87 2.74 -6.56
CA LEU A 76 7.62 2.52 -7.99
C LEU A 76 8.84 1.96 -8.72
N GLY A 77 10.02 2.51 -8.46
CA GLY A 77 11.27 2.02 -9.04
C GLY A 77 11.64 0.61 -8.58
N GLN A 78 11.30 0.26 -7.35
CA GLN A 78 11.51 -1.09 -6.80
C GLN A 78 10.50 -2.09 -7.33
N GLU A 79 9.24 -1.69 -7.49
CA GLU A 79 8.15 -2.54 -8.01
C GLU A 79 8.41 -2.93 -9.47
N GLN A 80 8.92 -2.00 -10.27
CA GLN A 80 9.35 -2.27 -11.65
C GLN A 80 10.45 -3.35 -11.69
N ARG A 81 11.50 -3.18 -10.87
CA ARG A 81 12.61 -4.14 -10.78
C ARG A 81 12.15 -5.50 -10.26
N GLN A 82 11.27 -5.51 -9.26
CA GLN A 82 10.72 -6.72 -8.70
C GLN A 82 9.86 -7.47 -9.72
N SER A 83 9.05 -6.77 -10.51
CA SER A 83 8.26 -7.36 -11.58
C SER A 83 9.14 -8.01 -12.66
N ASP A 84 10.21 -7.33 -13.08
CA ASP A 84 11.18 -7.89 -14.02
C ASP A 84 11.96 -9.08 -13.45
N GLN A 85 12.28 -9.04 -12.16
CA GLN A 85 12.96 -10.13 -11.47
C GLN A 85 12.04 -11.34 -11.31
N GLN A 86 10.76 -11.13 -11.01
CA GLN A 86 9.75 -12.18 -10.89
C GLN A 86 9.58 -12.92 -12.23
N ARG A 87 9.53 -12.19 -13.35
CA ARG A 87 9.48 -12.81 -14.69
C ARG A 87 10.68 -13.70 -14.98
N GLN A 88 11.88 -13.29 -14.55
CA GLN A 88 13.08 -14.11 -14.72
C GLN A 88 13.05 -15.36 -13.83
N ILE A 89 12.54 -15.25 -12.60
CA ILE A 89 12.37 -16.38 -11.68
C ILE A 89 11.37 -17.40 -12.26
N ASP A 90 10.23 -16.93 -12.78
CA ASP A 90 9.21 -17.80 -13.37
C ASP A 90 9.73 -18.54 -14.62
N ALA A 91 10.51 -17.85 -15.46
CA ALA A 91 11.17 -18.47 -16.61
C ALA A 91 12.17 -19.56 -16.19
N ASN A 92 12.98 -19.30 -15.16
CA ASN A 92 13.94 -20.28 -14.63
C ASN A 92 13.26 -21.47 -13.94
N GLN A 93 12.12 -21.25 -13.24
CA GLN A 93 11.37 -22.34 -12.61
C GLN A 93 10.85 -23.34 -13.64
N ALA A 94 10.38 -22.86 -14.81
CA ALA A 94 9.93 -23.74 -15.87
C ALA A 94 11.05 -24.66 -16.40
N GLU A 95 12.30 -24.19 -16.38
CA GLU A 95 13.47 -24.98 -16.78
C GLU A 95 13.89 -25.97 -15.69
N LEU A 96 13.92 -25.57 -14.42
CA LEU A 96 14.17 -26.45 -13.28
C LEU A 96 13.16 -27.60 -13.19
N ASP A 97 11.89 -27.33 -13.48
CA ASP A 97 10.85 -28.36 -13.52
C ASP A 97 11.05 -29.36 -14.67
N ARG A 98 11.58 -28.91 -15.81
CA ARG A 98 11.98 -29.83 -16.89
C ARG A 98 13.13 -30.72 -16.44
N GLN A 99 14.18 -30.15 -15.87
CA GLN A 99 15.34 -30.90 -15.38
C GLN A 99 14.96 -31.90 -14.27
N ARG A 100 14.09 -31.50 -13.32
CA ARG A 100 13.57 -32.41 -12.28
C ARG A 100 12.86 -33.61 -12.87
N ARG A 101 12.00 -33.40 -13.88
CA ARG A 101 11.29 -34.49 -14.55
C ARG A 101 12.23 -35.45 -15.27
N GLU A 102 13.31 -34.95 -15.86
CA GLU A 102 14.34 -35.79 -16.48
C GLU A 102 15.14 -36.58 -15.44
N LEU A 103 15.56 -35.93 -14.36
CA LEU A 103 16.22 -36.59 -13.23
C LEU A 103 15.35 -37.69 -12.62
N GLU A 104 14.05 -37.45 -12.43
CA GLU A 104 13.12 -38.46 -11.93
C GLU A 104 12.98 -39.66 -12.88
N ARG A 105 13.01 -39.42 -14.21
CA ARG A 105 12.97 -40.50 -15.21
C ARG A 105 14.25 -41.34 -15.18
N VAL A 106 15.42 -40.69 -15.13
CA VAL A 106 16.72 -41.38 -15.04
C VAL A 106 16.80 -42.16 -13.72
N LYS A 107 16.38 -41.54 -12.61
CA LYS A 107 16.39 -42.19 -11.30
C LYS A 107 15.49 -43.43 -11.26
N LYS A 108 14.29 -43.35 -11.85
CA LYS A 108 13.41 -44.52 -11.99
C LYS A 108 13.97 -45.61 -12.89
N GLN A 109 14.77 -45.27 -13.91
CA GLN A 109 15.44 -46.27 -14.75
C GLN A 109 16.64 -46.93 -14.06
N GLY A 110 17.31 -46.22 -13.16
CA GLY A 110 18.45 -46.75 -12.39
C GLY A 110 18.06 -47.57 -11.14
N GLU A 111 16.79 -47.58 -10.74
CA GLU A 111 16.28 -48.38 -9.60
C GLU A 111 15.74 -49.77 -10.01
N TYR A 112 15.98 -50.22 -11.25
CA TYR A 112 15.65 -51.59 -11.72
C TYR A 112 16.91 -52.43 -11.97
#